data_AF-A0A507SPE1-F1
#
_entry.id   AF-A0A507SPE1-F1
#
_cell.length_a   1.000
_cell.length_b   1.000
_cell.length_c   1.000
_cell.angle_alpha   90.00
_cell.angle_beta   90.00
_cell.angle_gamma   90.00
#
_symmetry.space_group_name_H-M   'P 1'
#
loop_
_entity.id
_entity.type
_entity.pdbx_description
1 polymer ?
#
loop_
_entity_poly.entity_id
_entity_poly.type
_entity_poly.pdbx_seq_one_letter_code
_entity_poly.pdbx_strand_id
1 'polypeptide(L)'
;VEHFNVERKDIVQTIVDEAMVMAEDAIQAGEHFLVLAKEDWHEGVLGIVASRIVETFHLPTMVLNIDHEQQHAKGSSRSITQVSMFEALSSQQTLISKFGGHHMAAGLTLPIDQVSALREGLNDWMRTHIDT
;
A
#
# COMPACT_ATOMS: atom_id res chain seq x y z
N VAL A 1 10.81 15.38 -23.29
CA VAL A 1 10.45 13.97 -22.96
C VAL A 1 11.50 13.33 -22.05
N GLU A 2 12.81 13.57 -22.25
CA GLU A 2 13.86 13.02 -21.37
C GLU A 2 13.88 13.62 -19.94
N HIS A 3 13.62 14.92 -19.74
CA HIS A 3 13.59 15.53 -18.39
C HIS A 3 12.50 14.95 -17.48
N PHE A 4 11.29 14.73 -17.99
CA PHE A 4 10.19 14.12 -17.22
C PHE A 4 10.51 12.70 -16.73
N ASN A 5 11.38 11.97 -17.43
CA ASN A 5 11.78 10.62 -17.03
C ASN A 5 12.83 10.63 -15.92
N VAL A 6 13.68 11.66 -15.83
CA VAL A 6 14.68 11.79 -14.77
C VAL A 6 14.03 12.26 -13.47
N GLU A 7 13.21 13.33 -13.53
CA GLU A 7 12.49 13.84 -12.37
C GLU A 7 11.57 12.76 -11.75
N ARG A 8 10.89 11.98 -12.60
CA ARG A 8 10.07 10.86 -12.11
C ARG A 8 10.91 9.77 -11.44
N LYS A 9 12.13 9.49 -11.92
CA LYS A 9 13.01 8.50 -11.29
C LYS A 9 13.46 8.97 -9.91
N ASP A 10 13.80 10.25 -9.76
CA ASP A 10 14.25 10.80 -8.49
C ASP A 10 13.13 10.82 -7.45
N ILE A 11 11.90 11.19 -7.86
CA ILE A 11 10.69 11.11 -7.03
C ILE A 11 10.43 9.65 -6.61
N VAL A 12 10.48 8.70 -7.55
CA VAL A 12 10.29 7.28 -7.25
C VAL A 12 11.32 6.80 -6.23
N GLN A 13 12.60 7.14 -6.43
CA GLN A 13 13.66 6.68 -5.55
C GLN A 13 13.48 7.22 -4.13
N THR A 14 13.16 8.52 -4.00
CA THR A 14 12.89 9.14 -2.71
C THR A 14 11.75 8.45 -1.97
N ILE A 15 10.62 8.23 -2.65
CA ILE A 15 9.46 7.57 -2.03
C ILE A 15 9.78 6.11 -1.67
N VAL A 16 10.57 5.41 -2.49
CA VAL A 16 11.00 4.05 -2.20
C VAL A 16 11.87 3.99 -0.96
N ASP A 17 12.86 4.88 -0.83
CA ASP A 17 13.76 4.89 0.33
C ASP A 17 12.97 5.14 1.63
N GLU A 18 12.02 6.07 1.62
CA GLU A 18 11.12 6.32 2.75
C GLU A 18 10.21 5.12 3.07
N ALA A 19 9.60 4.54 2.03
CA ALA A 19 8.72 3.39 2.18
C ALA A 19 9.46 2.14 2.68
N MET A 20 10.74 1.95 2.32
CA MET A 20 11.58 0.86 2.81
C MET A 20 11.78 0.95 4.32
N VAL A 21 12.12 2.13 4.84
CA VAL A 21 12.27 2.35 6.29
C VAL A 21 10.96 2.05 7.02
N MET A 22 9.84 2.57 6.53
CA MET A 22 8.53 2.30 7.12
C MET A 22 8.14 0.81 7.06
N ALA A 23 8.51 0.12 5.99
CA ALA A 23 8.28 -1.32 5.84
C ALA A 23 9.11 -2.13 6.85
N GLU A 24 10.39 -1.80 7.02
CA GLU A 24 11.25 -2.45 8.02
C GLU A 24 10.69 -2.30 9.44
N ASP A 25 10.25 -1.09 9.80
CA ASP A 25 9.63 -0.82 11.11
C ASP A 25 8.33 -1.63 11.30
N ALA A 26 7.47 -1.69 10.28
CA ALA A 26 6.24 -2.47 10.31
C ALA A 26 6.50 -3.98 10.47
N ILE A 27 7.51 -4.51 9.77
CA ILE A 27 7.91 -5.92 9.87
C ILE A 27 8.43 -6.22 11.28
N GLN A 28 9.25 -5.33 11.85
CA GLN A 28 9.74 -5.49 13.23
C GLN A 28 8.60 -5.46 14.26
N ALA A 29 7.52 -4.73 13.96
CA ALA A 29 6.30 -4.72 14.75
C ALA A 29 5.41 -5.97 14.54
N GLY A 30 5.79 -6.88 13.63
CA GLY A 30 5.05 -8.12 13.35
C GLY A 30 3.93 -7.96 12.32
N GLU A 31 3.98 -6.94 11.46
CA GLU A 31 3.04 -6.81 10.34
C GLU A 31 3.41 -7.77 9.19
N HIS A 32 2.39 -8.48 8.68
CA HIS A 32 2.47 -9.39 7.53
C HIS A 32 1.76 -8.81 6.29
N PHE A 33 1.00 -7.72 6.46
CA PHE A 33 0.52 -6.88 5.37
C PHE A 33 1.01 -5.46 5.58
N LEU A 34 1.82 -4.97 4.65
CA LEU A 34 2.44 -3.64 4.75
C LEU A 34 1.49 -2.57 4.24
N VAL A 35 0.99 -1.72 5.13
CA VAL A 35 0.26 -0.51 4.76
C VAL A 35 1.18 0.69 5.01
N LEU A 36 1.63 1.35 3.95
CA LEU A 36 2.59 2.46 4.04
C LEU A 36 1.86 3.72 3.58
N ALA A 37 1.73 4.71 4.46
CA ALA A 37 0.96 5.91 4.19
C ALA A 37 1.73 7.15 4.62
N LYS A 38 1.91 8.09 3.69
CA LYS A 38 2.56 9.38 3.97
C LYS A 38 1.97 10.46 3.08
N GLU A 39 2.07 11.70 3.51
CA GLU A 39 1.82 12.88 2.68
C GLU A 39 2.94 13.06 1.62
N ASP A 40 2.69 13.96 0.66
CA ASP A 40 3.62 14.33 -0.42
C ASP A 40 4.08 13.19 -1.33
N TRP A 41 3.38 12.05 -1.30
CA TRP A 41 3.67 10.91 -2.15
C TRP A 41 2.89 10.99 -3.46
N HIS A 42 3.60 11.12 -4.57
CA HIS A 42 2.95 11.27 -5.88
C HIS A 42 2.17 10.00 -6.28
N GLU A 43 0.84 10.07 -6.30
CA GLU A 43 -0.07 8.93 -6.55
C GLU A 43 0.28 8.11 -7.81
N GLY A 44 0.67 8.80 -8.88
CA GLY A 44 1.03 8.18 -10.17
C GLY A 44 2.23 7.24 -10.13
N VAL A 45 3.00 7.17 -9.03
CA VAL A 45 4.14 6.27 -8.88
C VAL A 45 3.99 5.23 -7.78
N LEU A 46 2.94 5.28 -6.95
CA LEU A 46 2.79 4.40 -5.77
C LEU A 46 2.72 2.92 -6.15
N GLY A 47 2.19 2.59 -7.33
CA GLY A 47 2.19 1.21 -7.83
C GLY A 47 3.59 0.66 -8.11
N ILE A 48 4.55 1.51 -8.52
CA ILE A 48 5.96 1.13 -8.73
C ILE A 48 6.63 0.92 -7.37
N VAL A 49 6.37 1.82 -6.42
CA VAL A 49 6.89 1.72 -5.05
C VAL A 49 6.40 0.43 -4.39
N ALA A 50 5.09 0.17 -4.39
CA ALA A 50 4.50 -1.06 -3.85
C ALA A 50 5.14 -2.32 -4.45
N SER A 51 5.39 -2.33 -5.77
CA SER A 51 6.08 -3.47 -6.41
C SER A 51 7.49 -3.67 -5.86
N ARG A 52 8.29 -2.61 -5.69
CA ARG A 52 9.65 -2.72 -5.14
C ARG A 52 9.67 -3.22 -3.69
N ILE A 53 8.72 -2.76 -2.87
CA ILE A 53 8.59 -3.24 -1.49
C ILE A 53 8.21 -4.72 -1.47
N VAL A 54 7.26 -5.16 -2.30
CA VAL A 54 6.90 -6.58 -2.44
C VAL A 54 8.09 -7.41 -2.90
N GLU A 55 8.86 -6.95 -3.90
CA GLU A 55 10.06 -7.64 -4.40
C GLU A 55 11.13 -7.81 -3.31
N THR A 56 11.21 -6.87 -2.37
CA THR A 56 12.22 -6.86 -1.31
C THR A 56 11.79 -7.73 -0.14
N PHE A 57 10.60 -7.48 0.41
CA PHE A 57 10.15 -8.11 1.65
C PHE A 57 9.26 -9.32 1.44
N HIS A 58 8.79 -9.57 0.22
CA HIS A 58 7.90 -10.69 -0.12
C HIS A 58 6.59 -10.70 0.71
N LEU A 59 6.10 -9.52 1.06
CA LEU A 59 4.84 -9.30 1.77
C LEU A 59 3.88 -8.46 0.93
N PRO A 60 2.56 -8.75 0.95
CA PRO A 60 1.59 -7.89 0.29
C PRO A 60 1.72 -6.46 0.83
N THR A 61 1.77 -5.50 -0.09
CA THR A 61 2.07 -4.10 0.24
C THR A 61 1.05 -3.17 -0.40
N MET A 62 0.60 -2.19 0.38
CA MET A 62 -0.20 -1.05 -0.04
C MET A 62 0.56 0.23 0.28
N VAL A 63 0.64 1.13 -0.70
CA VAL A 63 1.29 2.44 -0.57
C VAL A 63 0.25 3.51 -0.85
N LEU A 64 0.08 4.45 0.09
CA LEU A 64 -0.96 5.47 0.12
C LEU A 64 -0.36 6.87 0.21
N ASN A 65 -0.88 7.79 -0.58
CA ASN A 65 -0.75 9.22 -0.33
C ASN A 65 -1.87 9.70 0.60
N ILE A 66 -1.54 10.55 1.57
CA ILE A 66 -2.52 11.21 2.44
C ILE A 66 -2.80 12.61 1.88
N ASP A 67 -4.08 12.90 1.58
CA ASP A 67 -4.54 14.20 1.10
C ASP A 67 -5.48 14.83 2.16
N HIS A 68 -4.92 15.75 2.95
CA HIS A 68 -5.65 16.48 3.98
C HIS A 68 -6.66 17.50 3.42
N GLU A 69 -6.54 17.94 2.17
CA GLU A 69 -7.54 18.84 1.57
C GLU A 69 -8.81 18.05 1.21
N GLN A 70 -8.64 16.84 0.67
CA GLN A 70 -9.74 15.94 0.29
C GLN A 70 -10.21 15.03 1.44
N GLN A 71 -9.51 15.04 2.58
CA GLN A 71 -9.78 14.19 3.75
C GLN A 71 -9.79 12.69 3.41
N HIS A 72 -8.92 12.26 2.49
CA HIS A 72 -8.76 10.85 2.14
C HIS A 72 -7.31 10.44 1.99
N ALA A 73 -7.08 9.13 2.06
CA ALA A 73 -5.87 8.49 1.57
C ALA A 73 -6.18 7.76 0.26
N LYS A 74 -5.25 7.79 -0.69
CA LYS A 74 -5.41 7.13 -1.99
C LYS A 74 -4.12 6.47 -2.41
N GLY A 75 -4.22 5.29 -2.99
CA GLY A 75 -3.01 4.61 -3.41
C GLY A 75 -3.20 3.32 -4.17
N SER A 76 -2.10 2.57 -4.20
CA SER A 76 -1.96 1.34 -4.99
C SER A 76 -1.38 0.24 -4.12
N SER A 77 -1.81 -0.99 -4.37
CA SER A 77 -1.30 -2.17 -3.71
C SER A 77 -0.79 -3.20 -4.70
N ARG A 78 0.10 -4.06 -4.20
CA ARG A 78 0.68 -5.21 -4.89
C ARG A 78 0.67 -6.39 -3.94
N SER A 79 0.38 -7.56 -4.48
CA SER A 79 0.26 -8.79 -3.70
C SER A 79 1.39 -9.77 -4.01
N ILE A 80 1.44 -10.83 -3.19
CA ILE A 80 2.17 -12.06 -3.47
C ILE A 80 1.20 -13.14 -3.95
N THR A 81 1.71 -14.22 -4.55
CA THR A 81 0.88 -15.27 -5.17
C THR A 81 -0.12 -15.92 -4.22
N GLN A 82 0.20 -15.99 -2.93
CA GLN A 82 -0.61 -16.62 -1.90
C GLN A 82 -1.76 -15.72 -1.41
N VAL A 83 -1.69 -14.41 -1.68
CA VAL A 83 -2.59 -13.42 -1.10
C VAL A 83 -3.42 -12.78 -2.19
N SER A 84 -4.74 -12.94 -2.11
CA SER A 84 -5.66 -12.25 -3.00
C SER A 84 -5.95 -10.84 -2.51
N MET A 85 -5.42 -9.84 -3.23
CA MET A 85 -5.67 -8.43 -2.91
C MET A 85 -7.16 -8.08 -3.02
N PHE A 86 -7.86 -8.66 -3.98
CA PHE A 86 -9.29 -8.43 -4.14
C PHE A 86 -10.08 -8.98 -2.93
N GLU A 87 -9.78 -10.19 -2.46
CA GLU A 87 -10.47 -10.79 -1.31
C GLU A 87 -10.13 -10.05 -0.01
N ALA A 88 -8.85 -9.76 0.21
CA ALA A 88 -8.40 -9.01 1.38
C ALA A 88 -9.10 -7.65 1.49
N LEU A 89 -9.14 -6.87 0.39
CA LEU A 89 -9.83 -5.57 0.40
C LEU A 89 -11.36 -5.71 0.44
N SER A 90 -11.94 -6.74 -0.17
CA SER A 90 -13.38 -7.01 -0.07
C SER A 90 -13.80 -7.29 1.37
N SER A 91 -12.94 -7.95 2.16
CA SER A 91 -13.20 -8.18 3.59
C SER A 91 -13.24 -6.90 4.43
N GLN A 92 -12.64 -5.81 3.93
CA GLN A 92 -12.52 -4.51 4.60
C GLN A 92 -13.39 -3.43 3.93
N GLN A 93 -14.38 -3.81 3.11
CA GLN A 93 -15.12 -2.90 2.24
C GLN A 93 -15.83 -1.75 2.99
N THR A 94 -16.22 -1.95 4.26
CA THR A 94 -16.87 -0.91 5.08
C THR A 94 -15.95 0.26 5.43
N LEU A 95 -14.63 0.07 5.37
CA LEU A 95 -13.61 1.09 5.63
C LEU A 95 -13.22 1.87 4.36
N ILE A 96 -13.55 1.31 3.18
CA ILE A 96 -13.01 1.75 1.89
C ILE A 96 -14.10 2.47 1.11
N SER A 97 -13.85 3.74 0.74
CA SER A 97 -14.80 4.51 -0.07
C SER A 97 -14.90 3.97 -1.50
N LYS A 98 -13.78 3.55 -2.07
CA LYS A 98 -13.69 2.97 -3.41
C LYS A 98 -12.47 2.08 -3.52
N PHE A 99 -12.62 0.90 -4.10
CA PHE A 99 -11.48 0.14 -4.62
C PHE A 99 -11.83 -0.56 -5.93
N GLY A 100 -10.80 -0.95 -6.66
CA GLY A 100 -10.90 -1.81 -7.83
C GLY A 100 -9.57 -2.49 -8.07
N GLY A 101 -9.59 -3.70 -8.60
CA GLY A 101 -8.38 -4.49 -8.78
C GLY A 101 -8.67 -5.95 -9.08
N HIS A 102 -7.61 -6.74 -8.96
CA HIS A 102 -7.60 -8.18 -9.17
C HIS A 102 -6.67 -8.82 -8.14
N HIS A 103 -6.40 -10.11 -8.32
CA HIS A 103 -5.57 -10.91 -7.41
C HIS A 103 -4.25 -10.23 -6.99
N MET A 104 -3.45 -9.78 -7.95
CA MET A 104 -2.09 -9.25 -7.69
C MET A 104 -2.00 -7.74 -7.41
N ALA A 105 -3.06 -6.97 -7.60
CA ALA A 105 -3.00 -5.51 -7.49
C ALA A 105 -4.39 -4.89 -7.33
N ALA A 106 -4.45 -3.80 -6.58
CA ALA A 106 -5.64 -2.95 -6.50
C ALA A 106 -5.26 -1.47 -6.35
N GLY A 107 -6.18 -0.60 -6.71
CA GLY A 107 -6.17 0.80 -6.33
C GLY A 107 -7.34 1.09 -5.42
N LEU A 108 -7.15 1.97 -4.43
CA LEU A 108 -8.18 2.31 -3.45
C LEU A 108 -8.12 3.76 -2.98
N THR A 109 -9.24 4.19 -2.42
CA THR A 109 -9.42 5.44 -1.70
C THR A 109 -10.23 5.16 -0.43
N LEU A 110 -9.80 5.73 0.70
CA LEU A 110 -10.44 5.60 2.00
C LEU A 110 -10.30 6.89 2.81
N PRO A 111 -11.16 7.16 3.80
CA PRO A 111 -10.97 8.27 4.73
C PRO A 111 -9.65 8.15 5.51
N ILE A 112 -8.99 9.27 5.82
CA ILE A 112 -7.68 9.27 6.49
C ILE A 112 -7.75 8.58 7.86
N ASP A 113 -8.82 8.80 8.60
CA ASP A 113 -9.07 8.22 9.92
C ASP A 113 -9.25 6.69 9.89
N GLN A 114 -9.54 6.11 8.72
CA GLN A 114 -9.70 4.67 8.55
C GLN A 114 -8.41 3.94 8.16
N VAL A 115 -7.30 4.66 7.92
CA VAL A 115 -6.03 4.03 7.53
C VAL A 115 -5.51 3.06 8.60
N SER A 116 -5.61 3.41 9.88
CA SER A 116 -5.18 2.51 10.97
C SER A 116 -6.07 1.27 11.05
N ALA A 117 -7.39 1.44 10.98
CA ALA A 117 -8.34 0.33 11.01
C ALA A 117 -8.12 -0.63 9.83
N LEU A 118 -7.84 -0.10 8.63
CA LEU A 118 -7.54 -0.93 7.46
C LEU A 118 -6.24 -1.73 7.66
N ARG A 119 -5.19 -1.10 8.19
CA ARG A 119 -3.91 -1.77 8.50
C ARG A 119 -4.12 -2.95 9.45
N GLU A 120 -4.85 -2.73 10.54
CA GLU A 120 -5.15 -3.76 11.53
C GLU A 120 -5.96 -4.90 10.89
N GLY A 121 -7.05 -4.56 10.21
CA GLY A 121 -7.94 -5.54 9.56
C GLY A 121 -7.24 -6.40 8.50
N LEU A 122 -6.32 -5.83 7.71
CA LEU A 122 -5.54 -6.59 6.73
C LEU A 122 -4.51 -7.52 7.39
N ASN A 123 -3.88 -7.08 8.48
CA ASN A 123 -2.98 -7.94 9.24
C ASN A 123 -3.72 -9.08 9.96
N ASP A 124 -4.93 -8.83 10.48
CA ASP A 124 -5.82 -9.88 11.00
C ASP A 124 -6.25 -10.86 9.91
N TRP A 125 -6.56 -10.35 8.71
CA TRP A 125 -6.90 -11.18 7.57
C TRP A 125 -5.74 -12.12 7.20
N MET A 126 -4.49 -11.61 7.19
CA MET A 126 -3.29 -12.43 6.95
C MET A 126 -3.15 -13.58 7.96
N ARG A 127 -3.28 -13.27 9.25
CA ARG A 127 -3.19 -14.26 10.34
C ARG A 127 -4.22 -15.38 10.23
N THR A 128 -5.38 -15.09 9.68
CA THR A 128 -6.52 -16.03 9.62
C THR A 128 -6.58 -16.85 8.34
N HIS A 129 -5.93 -16.42 7.26
CA HIS A 129 -6.03 -17.06 5.95
C HIS A 129 -4.71 -17.63 5.43
N ILE A 130 -3.56 -17.18 5.94
CA ILE A 130 -2.24 -17.52 5.40
C ILE A 130 -1.34 -18.19 6.45
N ASP A 131 -1.30 -17.64 7.67
CA ASP A 131 -0.37 -18.12 8.72
C ASP A 131 -0.87 -19.37 9.49
N THR A 132 -1.80 -20.12 8.89
CA THR A 132 -2.40 -21.38 9.40
C THR A 132 -1.85 -22.59 8.68
#